data_AF-A0A2I1G4U0-F1
#
_entry.id   AF-A0A2I1G4U0-F1
#
_cell.length_a   1.000
_cell.length_b   1.000
_cell.length_c   1.000
_cell.angle_alpha   90.00
_cell.angle_beta   90.00
_cell.angle_gamma   90.00
#
_symmetry.space_group_name_H-M   'P 1'
#
loop_
_entity.id
_entity.type
_entity.pdbx_description
1 polymer ?
#
loop_
_entity_poly.entity_id
_entity_poly.type
_entity_poly.pdbx_seq_one_letter_code
_entity_poly.pdbx_strand_id
1 'polypeptide(L)'
;MPDNVKNNETEHENDHEQEHEQELDILEDLDANTWSEPRNRDISFDPPIMDKKLWNSMFKPAKKQDKNIRRVIYKVSSAIRLIDNTLRMVYASKPESTDGETYKTWLQMEQTVLNSRALILDQ
;
A
#
# COMPACT_ATOMS: atom_id res chain seq x y z
N MET A 1 -49.85 -5.86 -51.83
CA MET A 1 -49.46 -4.60 -52.51
C MET A 1 -50.30 -3.47 -51.96
N PRO A 2 -49.75 -2.28 -51.66
CA PRO A 2 -48.37 -1.94 -51.25
C PRO A 2 -48.35 -1.09 -49.93
N ASP A 3 -47.34 -1.27 -49.09
CA ASP A 3 -46.17 -0.39 -48.83
C ASP A 3 -46.46 1.02 -48.31
N ASN A 4 -45.97 1.34 -47.10
CA ASN A 4 -45.06 2.47 -46.96
C ASN A 4 -44.14 2.34 -45.74
N VAL A 5 -42.85 2.26 -46.06
CA VAL A 5 -41.67 2.21 -45.21
C VAL A 5 -41.41 3.60 -44.60
N LYS A 6 -40.96 3.66 -43.34
CA LYS A 6 -39.88 4.57 -42.93
C LYS A 6 -39.22 4.10 -41.63
N ASN A 7 -37.96 3.73 -41.81
CA ASN A 7 -37.00 3.28 -40.84
C ASN A 7 -36.56 4.42 -39.92
N ASN A 8 -36.24 4.07 -38.68
CA ASN A 8 -35.21 4.74 -37.90
C ASN A 8 -34.66 3.75 -36.87
N GLU A 9 -33.66 3.02 -37.32
CA GLU A 9 -32.58 2.51 -36.46
C GLU A 9 -31.97 3.71 -35.73
N THR A 10 -31.78 3.58 -34.42
CA THR A 10 -30.78 4.39 -33.72
C THR A 10 -30.14 3.46 -32.70
N GLU A 11 -29.03 2.90 -33.17
CA GLU A 11 -27.96 2.34 -32.36
C GLU A 11 -27.60 3.37 -31.29
N HIS A 12 -27.73 3.01 -30.01
CA HIS A 12 -27.02 3.68 -28.94
C HIS A 12 -25.86 2.77 -28.55
N GLU A 13 -24.84 2.76 -29.41
CA GLU A 13 -23.52 2.28 -29.05
C GLU A 13 -22.82 3.35 -28.21
N ASN A 14 -22.16 2.88 -27.15
CA ASN A 14 -20.96 3.44 -26.52
C ASN A 14 -21.02 4.86 -25.96
N ASP A 15 -21.39 4.98 -24.68
CA ASP A 15 -21.00 6.10 -23.82
C ASP A 15 -20.47 5.61 -22.45
N HIS A 16 -19.73 4.49 -22.41
CA HIS A 16 -19.14 3.95 -21.17
C HIS A 16 -17.61 3.96 -21.11
N GLU A 17 -16.92 4.56 -22.09
CA GLU A 17 -15.45 4.57 -22.11
C GLU A 17 -14.82 5.90 -21.69
N GLN A 18 -15.60 6.97 -21.48
CA GLN A 18 -15.04 8.31 -21.26
C GLN A 18 -14.81 8.71 -19.78
N GLU A 19 -15.40 7.99 -18.82
CA GLU A 19 -15.22 8.29 -17.38
C GLU A 19 -13.94 7.69 -16.80
N HIS A 20 -13.36 6.67 -17.44
CA HIS A 20 -12.13 6.04 -16.95
C HIS A 20 -10.86 6.84 -17.23
N GLU A 21 -10.88 7.77 -18.19
CA GLU A 21 -9.70 8.57 -18.53
C GLU A 21 -9.52 9.78 -17.59
N GLN A 22 -10.59 10.28 -16.96
CA GLN A 22 -10.50 11.41 -16.03
C GLN A 22 -9.95 11.01 -14.65
N GLU A 23 -10.12 9.75 -14.23
CA GLU A 23 -9.59 9.28 -12.94
C GLU A 23 -8.07 9.11 -12.94
N LEU A 24 -7.43 9.03 -14.10
CA LEU A 24 -5.97 8.91 -14.21
C LEU A 24 -5.25 10.26 -14.13
N ASP A 25 -5.93 11.37 -14.44
CA ASP A 25 -5.35 12.73 -14.43
C ASP A 25 -5.25 13.33 -13.01
N ILE A 26 -6.00 12.82 -12.05
CA ILE A 26 -5.98 13.34 -10.66
C ILE A 26 -4.74 12.84 -9.89
N LEU A 27 -3.96 11.92 -10.47
CA LEU A 27 -2.73 11.40 -9.87
C LEU A 27 -1.46 12.17 -10.25
N GLU A 28 -1.53 13.11 -11.20
CA GLU A 28 -0.32 13.75 -11.77
C GLU A 28 0.21 14.93 -10.93
N ASP A 29 -0.61 15.53 -10.06
CA ASP A 29 -0.28 16.77 -9.34
C ASP A 29 0.17 16.59 -7.87
N LEU A 30 0.48 15.35 -7.44
CA LEU A 30 1.15 15.13 -6.16
C LEU A 30 2.65 15.45 -6.30
N ASP A 31 2.98 16.72 -6.06
CA ASP A 31 4.31 17.29 -5.90
C ASP A 31 5.38 16.24 -5.51
N ALA A 32 6.28 15.98 -6.47
CA ALA A 32 7.42 15.08 -6.37
C ALA A 32 8.39 15.42 -5.20
N ASN A 33 8.18 16.53 -4.50
CA ASN A 33 9.05 17.04 -3.44
C ASN A 33 8.42 16.99 -2.04
N THR A 34 7.15 16.64 -1.89
CA THR A 34 6.52 16.48 -0.57
C THR A 34 6.90 15.13 0.10
N TRP A 35 7.41 14.16 -0.67
CA TRP A 35 7.65 12.79 -0.22
C TRP A 35 9.05 12.26 -0.54
N SER A 36 10.10 12.91 -0.02
CA SER A 36 11.41 12.27 0.09
C SER A 36 11.43 11.20 1.20
N GLU A 37 10.44 10.31 1.24
CA GLU A 37 10.60 9.05 1.95
C GLU A 37 11.76 8.31 1.27
N PRO A 38 12.79 7.86 2.01
CA PRO A 38 13.90 7.14 1.40
C PRO A 38 13.33 5.99 0.57
N ARG A 39 13.63 5.96 -0.72
CA ARG A 39 13.10 4.92 -1.62
C ARG A 39 13.59 3.60 -1.07
N ASN A 40 12.85 2.50 -1.21
CA ASN A 40 13.24 1.18 -0.65
C ASN A 40 14.71 0.75 -0.94
N ARG A 41 15.31 1.28 -2.02
CA ARG A 41 16.73 1.12 -2.39
C ARG A 41 17.75 1.87 -1.50
N ASP A 42 17.33 2.93 -0.82
CA ASP A 42 18.16 3.80 0.02
C ASP A 42 18.22 3.29 1.48
N ILE A 43 17.52 2.20 1.79
CA ILE A 43 17.48 1.62 3.12
C ILE A 43 18.25 0.30 3.11
N SER A 44 19.36 0.28 3.85
CA SER A 44 20.09 -0.94 4.12
C SER A 44 19.24 -1.86 4.98
N PHE A 45 18.73 -2.91 4.34
CA PHE A 45 18.11 -4.07 4.98
C PHE A 45 19.16 -5.01 5.58
N ASP A 46 20.45 -4.74 5.41
CA ASP A 46 21.48 -5.51 6.07
C ASP A 46 21.40 -5.28 7.59
N PRO A 47 21.34 -6.35 8.39
CA PRO A 47 21.38 -6.22 9.84
C PRO A 47 22.64 -5.45 10.23
N PRO A 48 22.59 -4.55 11.24
CA PRO A 48 23.70 -3.66 11.55
C PRO A 48 24.97 -4.47 11.76
N ILE A 49 26.00 -4.17 10.96
CA ILE A 49 27.28 -4.87 10.98
C ILE A 49 28.00 -4.46 12.26
N MET A 50 28.07 -5.37 13.24
CA MET A 50 28.91 -5.17 14.41
C MET A 50 30.38 -5.22 14.00
N ASP A 51 31.20 -4.34 14.57
CA ASP A 51 32.64 -4.38 14.37
C ASP A 51 33.16 -5.80 14.62
N LYS A 52 33.94 -6.34 13.67
CA LYS A 52 34.43 -7.73 13.72
C LYS A 52 35.21 -8.02 15.01
N LYS A 53 35.96 -7.06 15.55
CA LYS A 53 36.70 -7.23 16.82
C LYS A 53 35.73 -7.37 17.99
N LEU A 54 34.71 -6.51 18.06
CA LEU A 54 33.68 -6.54 19.10
C LEU A 54 32.83 -7.82 19.02
N TRP A 55 32.48 -8.23 17.79
CA TRP A 55 31.78 -9.49 17.56
C TRP A 55 32.61 -10.68 18.00
N ASN A 56 33.91 -10.69 17.72
CA ASN A 56 34.79 -11.80 18.10
C ASN A 56 35.00 -11.89 19.61
N SER A 57 35.11 -10.76 20.32
CA SER A 57 35.29 -10.69 21.78
C SER A 57 34.03 -10.99 22.59
N MET A 58 32.84 -10.98 21.98
CA MET A 58 31.58 -11.20 22.69
C MET A 58 31.45 -12.63 23.24
N PHE A 59 30.81 -12.78 24.40
CA PHE A 59 30.47 -14.08 24.98
C PHE A 59 29.41 -14.81 24.12
N LYS A 60 29.50 -16.14 23.95
CA LYS A 60 28.66 -16.90 22.99
C LYS A 60 27.13 -16.70 23.18
N PRO A 61 26.58 -16.74 24.40
CA PRO A 61 25.17 -16.39 24.67
C PRO A 61 24.80 -14.97 24.24
N ALA A 62 25.65 -13.98 24.50
CA ALA A 62 25.41 -12.59 24.12
C ALA A 62 25.32 -12.43 22.59
N LYS A 63 26.20 -13.11 21.83
CA LYS A 63 26.11 -13.13 20.35
C LYS A 63 24.78 -13.69 19.85
N LYS A 64 24.25 -14.72 20.51
CA LYS A 64 22.98 -15.36 20.10
C LYS A 64 21.78 -14.45 20.40
N GLN A 65 21.75 -13.82 21.57
CA GLN A 65 20.71 -12.84 21.91
C GLN A 65 20.73 -11.65 20.96
N ASP A 66 21.89 -11.07 20.72
CA ASP A 66 22.05 -9.96 19.81
C ASP A 66 21.62 -10.32 18.37
N LYS A 67 21.98 -11.51 17.86
CA LYS A 67 21.53 -11.97 16.54
C LYS A 67 20.00 -12.08 16.46
N ASN A 68 19.35 -12.52 17.55
CA ASN A 68 17.90 -12.59 17.62
C ASN A 68 17.28 -11.20 17.63
N ILE A 69 17.82 -10.26 18.42
CA ILE A 69 17.36 -8.87 18.50
C ILE A 69 17.45 -8.21 17.12
N ARG A 70 18.61 -8.29 16.45
CA ARG A 70 18.78 -7.75 15.09
C ARG A 70 17.78 -8.34 14.10
N ARG A 71 17.54 -9.65 14.19
CA ARG A 71 16.58 -10.33 13.31
C ARG A 71 15.15 -9.85 13.55
N VAL A 72 14.75 -9.62 14.80
CA VAL A 72 13.42 -9.08 15.14
C VAL A 72 13.29 -7.66 14.61
N ILE A 73 14.25 -6.78 14.92
CA ILE A 73 14.28 -5.39 14.45
C ILE A 73 14.18 -5.34 12.92
N TYR A 74 14.94 -6.18 12.22
CA TYR A 74 14.91 -6.29 10.77
C TYR A 74 13.51 -6.63 10.24
N LYS A 75 12.91 -7.72 10.78
CA LYS A 75 11.58 -8.18 10.34
C LYS A 75 10.51 -7.11 10.59
N VAL A 76 10.51 -6.53 11.78
CA VAL A 76 9.58 -5.45 12.17
C VAL A 76 9.74 -4.27 11.23
N SER A 77 10.96 -3.77 11.03
CA SER A 77 11.22 -2.61 10.16
C SER A 77 10.86 -2.88 8.69
N SER A 78 11.11 -4.10 8.19
CA SER A 78 10.77 -4.49 6.82
C SER A 78 9.26 -4.60 6.58
N ALA A 79 8.48 -4.95 7.60
CA ALA A 79 7.04 -5.13 7.49
C ALA A 79 6.27 -3.81 7.70
N ILE A 80 6.73 -2.93 8.59
CA ILE A 80 6.05 -1.65 8.89
C ILE A 80 5.84 -0.82 7.63
N ARG A 81 6.87 -0.67 6.77
CA ARG A 81 6.74 0.13 5.55
C ARG A 81 5.73 -0.42 4.55
N LEU A 82 5.67 -1.75 4.40
CA LEU A 82 4.70 -2.37 3.52
C LEU A 82 3.28 -2.11 4.02
N ILE A 83 3.07 -2.21 5.34
CA ILE A 83 1.80 -1.93 5.99
C ILE A 83 1.43 -0.45 5.84
N ASP A 84 2.36 0.47 6.06
CA ASP A 84 2.13 1.92 5.90
C ASP A 84 1.78 2.27 4.44
N ASN A 85 2.45 1.69 3.46
CA ASN A 85 2.11 1.86 2.03
C ASN A 85 0.73 1.30 1.70
N THR A 86 0.38 0.14 2.27
CA THR A 86 -0.94 -0.48 2.07
C THR A 86 -2.02 0.41 2.68
N LEU A 87 -1.78 0.98 3.86
CA LEU A 87 -2.69 1.91 4.51
C LEU A 87 -2.90 3.18 3.68
N ARG A 88 -1.83 3.73 3.07
CA ARG A 88 -1.93 4.85 2.13
C ARG A 88 -2.80 4.50 0.93
N MET A 89 -2.67 3.30 0.36
CA MET A 89 -3.52 2.84 -0.75
C MET A 89 -4.99 2.69 -0.33
N VAL A 90 -5.24 2.13 0.85
CA VAL A 90 -6.61 2.03 1.40
C VAL A 90 -7.22 3.41 1.57
N TYR A 91 -6.48 4.38 2.11
CA TYR A 91 -6.99 5.75 2.23
C TYR A 91 -7.26 6.42 0.89
N ALA A 92 -6.42 6.20 -0.11
CA ALA A 92 -6.64 6.70 -1.46
C ALA A 92 -7.86 6.06 -2.14
N SER A 93 -8.20 4.81 -1.79
CA SER A 93 -9.36 4.08 -2.33
C SER A 93 -10.66 4.32 -1.54
N LYS A 94 -10.73 5.38 -0.73
CA LYS A 94 -11.92 5.66 0.08
C LYS A 94 -13.09 6.01 -0.85
N PRO A 95 -14.23 5.30 -0.74
CA PRO A 95 -15.39 5.62 -1.56
C PRO A 95 -15.98 6.98 -1.16
N GLU A 96 -16.56 7.68 -2.14
CA GLU A 96 -17.18 8.99 -1.93
C GLU A 96 -18.42 8.91 -1.04
N SER A 97 -19.21 7.84 -1.22
CA SER A 97 -20.37 7.55 -0.40
C SER A 97 -19.96 6.86 0.90
N THR A 98 -20.58 7.29 2.00
CA THR A 98 -20.39 6.68 3.34
C THR A 98 -21.47 5.66 3.68
N ASP A 99 -22.28 5.28 2.70
CA ASP A 99 -23.39 4.36 2.84
C ASP A 99 -23.22 3.15 1.92
N GLY A 100 -23.96 2.08 2.20
CA GLY A 100 -23.90 0.85 1.41
C GLY A 100 -22.73 -0.08 1.73
N GLU A 101 -22.59 -1.11 0.91
CA GLU A 101 -21.70 -2.25 1.17
C GLU A 101 -20.24 -1.95 0.83
N THR A 102 -20.00 -1.10 -0.18
CA THR A 102 -18.66 -0.66 -0.57
C THR A 102 -17.95 0.07 0.57
N TYR A 103 -18.64 1.01 1.24
CA TYR A 103 -18.08 1.72 2.38
C TYR A 103 -17.78 0.80 3.56
N LYS A 104 -18.66 -0.18 3.86
CA LYS A 104 -18.41 -1.18 4.90
C LYS A 104 -17.21 -2.07 4.58
N THR A 105 -17.07 -2.48 3.32
CA THR A 105 -15.93 -3.30 2.86
C THR A 105 -14.63 -2.51 2.99
N TRP A 106 -14.64 -1.23 2.60
CA TRP A 106 -13.51 -0.33 2.78
C TRP A 106 -13.12 -0.18 4.26
N LEU A 107 -14.10 0.04 5.16
CA LEU A 107 -13.86 0.09 6.61
C LEU A 107 -13.24 -1.20 7.16
N GLN A 108 -13.70 -2.37 6.69
CA GLN A 108 -13.12 -3.65 7.09
C GLN A 108 -11.67 -3.79 6.61
N MET A 109 -11.37 -3.32 5.39
CA MET A 109 -10.01 -3.32 4.86
C MET A 109 -9.10 -2.38 5.65
N GLU A 110 -9.55 -1.14 5.92
CA GLU A 110 -8.83 -0.18 6.77
C GLU A 110 -8.52 -0.80 8.14
N GLN A 111 -9.52 -1.33 8.82
CA GLN A 111 -9.36 -1.92 10.14
C GLN A 111 -8.40 -3.11 10.14
N THR A 112 -8.42 -3.93 9.08
CA THR A 112 -7.50 -5.08 8.93
C THR A 112 -6.04 -4.62 8.83
N VAL A 113 -5.78 -3.57 8.06
CA VAL A 113 -4.43 -3.01 7.91
C VAL A 113 -3.98 -2.34 9.22
N LEU A 114 -4.86 -1.59 9.89
CA LEU A 114 -4.58 -0.99 11.21
C LEU A 114 -4.27 -2.04 12.27
N ASN A 115 -5.03 -3.14 12.32
CA ASN A 115 -4.77 -4.26 13.24
C ASN A 115 -3.41 -4.91 12.95
N SER A 116 -3.08 -5.11 11.67
CA SER A 116 -1.78 -5.66 11.25
C SER A 116 -0.62 -4.76 11.70
N ARG A 117 -0.81 -3.44 11.59
CA ARG A 117 0.17 -2.44 12.05
C ARG A 117 0.36 -2.51 13.57
N ALA A 118 -0.74 -2.55 14.33
CA ALA A 118 -0.69 -2.63 15.79
C ALA A 118 0.02 -3.89 16.28
N LEU A 119 -0.27 -5.06 15.68
CA LEU A 119 0.37 -6.34 16.03
C LEU A 119 1.90 -6.34 15.85
N ILE A 120 2.42 -5.54 14.91
CA ILE A 120 3.87 -5.43 14.69
C ILE A 120 4.51 -4.44 15.66
N LEU A 121 3.77 -3.44 16.14
CA LEU A 121 4.27 -2.41 17.05
C LEU A 121 4.16 -2.80 18.53
N ASP A 122 3.20 -3.65 18.91
CA ASP A 122 3.01 -4.14 20.28
C ASP A 122 3.98 -5.30 20.69
N GLN A 123 5.17 -5.37 20.09
CA GLN A 123 6.18 -6.43 20.32
C GLN A 123 7.21 -6.09 21.40
#